data_AF-A0A124JUG3-F1
#
_entry.id   AF-A0A124JUG3-F1
#
_cell.length_a   1.000
_cell.length_b   1.000
_cell.length_c   1.000
_cell.angle_alpha   90.00
_cell.angle_beta   90.00
_cell.angle_gamma   90.00
#
_symmetry.space_group_name_H-M   'P 1'
#
loop_
_entity.id
_entity.type
_entity.pdbx_description
1 polymer ?
#
loop_
_entity_poly.entity_id
_entity_poly.type
_entity_poly.pdbx_seq_one_letter_code
_entity_poly.pdbx_strand_id
1 'polypeptide(L)'
;MSQNRSSAVMQQRHEAHDSLDDFPTPPWATRALCEWLVRNWCPERDDCCELTCREPAANRGHMARPLAEYFGTVEAADVHDYGAGFPVADYLWGPVPPMVDWTITNPPFRLAEQFIARAAASSEHGFAMIVRTAFLEGQGRYESLFKVNPPSFVLQFAERVVMHRGRLAPEGSTATAYCWLVWIDGEDDTRFDWIAPCRKRLERAEDYREPAA
;
A
#
# COMPACT_ATOMS: atom_id res chain seq x y z
N MET A 1 12.14 -42.57 -5.79
CA MET A 1 12.48 -41.34 -5.04
C MET A 1 11.34 -40.36 -5.26
N SER A 2 10.48 -40.19 -4.25
CA SER A 2 9.32 -39.29 -4.32
C SER A 2 9.77 -37.86 -4.05
N GLN A 3 9.50 -36.93 -4.97
CA GLN A 3 9.76 -35.50 -4.77
C GLN A 3 8.97 -35.00 -3.56
N ASN A 4 9.67 -34.33 -2.64
CA ASN A 4 9.06 -33.63 -1.52
C ASN A 4 8.14 -32.52 -2.05
N ARG A 5 6.82 -32.73 -2.02
CA ARG A 5 5.79 -31.70 -2.26
C ARG A 5 5.52 -30.93 -0.96
N SER A 6 6.55 -30.36 -0.35
CA SER A 6 6.34 -29.51 0.82
C SER A 6 5.79 -28.15 0.38
N SER A 7 4.61 -27.78 0.90
CA SER A 7 3.97 -26.47 0.76
C SER A 7 4.78 -25.31 1.37
N ALA A 8 5.93 -25.60 1.98
CA ALA A 8 6.79 -24.66 2.69
C ALA A 8 7.62 -23.74 1.77
N VAL A 9 7.56 -23.89 0.44
CA VAL A 9 8.35 -23.09 -0.51
C VAL A 9 7.49 -22.62 -1.69
N MET A 10 6.50 -21.77 -1.43
CA MET A 10 5.73 -21.06 -2.47
C MET A 10 5.70 -19.55 -2.21
N GLN A 11 6.85 -18.98 -1.85
CA GLN A 11 7.02 -17.52 -1.79
C GLN A 11 7.77 -16.97 -3.03
N GLN A 12 8.34 -17.84 -3.86
CA GLN A 12 8.94 -17.46 -5.13
C GLN A 12 7.87 -17.40 -6.22
N ARG A 13 7.51 -16.17 -6.62
CA ARG A 13 6.87 -15.90 -7.90
C ARG A 13 7.99 -15.54 -8.87
N HIS A 14 8.24 -16.38 -9.86
CA HIS A 14 9.16 -16.09 -10.95
C HIS A 14 8.42 -15.17 -11.93
N GLU A 15 8.81 -13.90 -12.02
CA GLU A 15 8.21 -12.91 -12.91
C GLU A 15 9.20 -12.48 -13.98
N ALA A 16 8.71 -12.30 -15.20
CA ALA A 16 9.46 -11.64 -16.27
C ALA A 16 9.88 -10.24 -15.84
N HIS A 17 10.96 -9.73 -16.44
CA HIS A 17 11.55 -8.43 -16.07
C HIS A 17 10.57 -7.26 -16.29
N ASP A 18 9.58 -7.44 -17.17
CA ASP A 18 8.63 -6.41 -17.64
C ASP A 18 7.20 -6.55 -17.04
N SER A 19 7.06 -7.26 -15.92
CA SER A 19 5.79 -7.36 -15.17
C SER A 19 5.49 -6.02 -14.47
N LEU A 20 4.35 -5.39 -14.76
CA LEU A 20 3.83 -4.20 -14.06
C LEU A 20 3.31 -4.48 -12.63
N ASP A 21 3.52 -5.69 -12.09
CA ASP A 21 3.11 -6.10 -10.74
C ASP A 21 1.63 -5.76 -10.39
N ASP A 22 0.71 -6.08 -11.31
CA ASP A 22 -0.74 -5.86 -11.15
C ASP A 22 -1.32 -6.74 -10.01
N PHE A 23 -1.28 -6.23 -8.78
CA PHE A 23 -1.82 -6.85 -7.57
C PHE A 23 -2.74 -5.86 -6.83
N PRO A 24 -4.00 -5.72 -7.26
CA PRO A 24 -4.91 -4.75 -6.65
C PRO A 24 -5.12 -5.03 -5.17
N THR A 25 -5.00 -3.97 -4.35
CA THR A 25 -5.19 -4.04 -2.90
C THR A 25 -6.68 -4.11 -2.57
N PRO A 26 -7.13 -5.07 -1.74
CA PRO A 26 -8.50 -5.11 -1.27
C PRO A 26 -8.87 -3.82 -0.52
N PRO A 27 -10.01 -3.17 -0.84
CA PRO A 27 -10.35 -1.88 -0.23
C PRO A 27 -10.38 -1.89 1.30
N TRP A 28 -10.82 -3.00 1.91
CA TRP A 28 -10.83 -3.15 3.37
C TRP A 28 -9.44 -3.04 4.02
N ALA A 29 -8.37 -3.44 3.31
CA ALA A 29 -7.00 -3.35 3.81
C ALA A 29 -6.51 -1.89 3.84
N THR A 30 -6.96 -1.07 2.89
CA THR A 30 -6.76 0.38 2.90
C THR A 30 -7.58 1.04 4.02
N ARG A 31 -8.87 0.72 4.16
CA ARG A 31 -9.70 1.23 5.25
C ARG A 31 -9.10 0.91 6.62
N ALA A 32 -8.49 -0.26 6.78
CA ALA A 32 -7.82 -0.65 8.02
C ALA A 32 -6.65 0.29 8.38
N LEU A 33 -5.85 0.71 7.40
CA LEU A 33 -4.82 1.73 7.61
C LEU A 33 -5.46 3.07 7.98
N CYS A 34 -6.48 3.51 7.24
CA CYS A 34 -7.11 4.81 7.50
C CYS A 34 -7.75 4.89 8.89
N GLU A 35 -8.46 3.85 9.34
CA GLU A 35 -8.96 3.78 10.72
C GLU A 35 -7.84 3.81 11.77
N TRP A 36 -6.69 3.20 11.46
CA TRP A 36 -5.53 3.24 12.34
C TRP A 36 -4.94 4.67 12.39
N LEU A 37 -4.80 5.34 11.25
CA LEU A 37 -4.34 6.74 11.18
C LEU A 37 -5.27 7.69 11.94
N VAL A 38 -6.58 7.56 11.76
CA VAL A 38 -7.57 8.38 12.48
C VAL A 38 -7.42 8.24 13.99
N ARG A 39 -7.18 7.02 14.48
CA ARG A 39 -7.08 6.75 15.93
C ARG A 39 -5.74 7.16 16.54
N ASN A 40 -4.64 7.00 15.80
CA ASN A 40 -3.29 7.08 16.37
C ASN A 40 -2.52 8.34 15.94
N TRP A 41 -2.85 8.92 14.79
CA TRP A 41 -2.18 10.10 14.25
C TRP A 41 -3.08 11.34 14.23
N CYS A 42 -4.38 11.17 13.96
CA CYS A 42 -5.37 12.26 13.82
C CYS A 42 -6.36 12.44 15.02
N PRO A 43 -6.12 11.99 16.27
CA PRO A 43 -7.20 11.89 17.26
C PRO A 43 -7.82 13.23 17.70
N GLU A 44 -7.10 14.35 17.52
CA GLU A 44 -7.56 15.71 17.84
C GLU A 44 -7.76 16.59 16.59
N ARG A 45 -7.59 16.01 15.40
CA ARG A 45 -7.63 16.70 14.12
C ARG A 45 -9.02 16.54 13.51
N ASP A 46 -9.83 17.58 13.62
CA ASP A 46 -11.15 17.68 12.97
C ASP A 46 -11.04 17.83 11.42
N ASP A 47 -9.82 17.92 10.89
CA ASP A 47 -9.46 18.32 9.51
C ASP A 47 -9.00 17.16 8.61
N CYS A 48 -9.03 15.90 9.08
CA CYS A 48 -8.62 14.76 8.23
C CYS A 48 -9.37 14.73 6.87
N CYS A 49 -10.61 15.24 6.84
CA CYS A 49 -11.43 15.41 5.64
C CYS A 49 -11.05 16.60 4.74
N GLU A 50 -10.07 17.41 5.11
CA GLU A 50 -9.49 18.50 4.31
C GLU A 50 -8.12 18.11 3.70
N LEU A 51 -7.51 17.04 4.21
CA LEU A 51 -6.19 16.57 3.76
C LEU A 51 -6.22 15.98 2.35
N THR A 52 -5.09 16.15 1.66
CA THR A 52 -4.78 15.60 0.35
C THR A 52 -3.98 14.30 0.48
N CYS A 53 -4.41 13.26 -0.25
CA CYS A 53 -3.69 11.99 -0.32
C CYS A 53 -3.32 11.65 -1.76
N ARG A 54 -2.10 11.18 -2.00
CA ARG A 54 -1.65 10.68 -3.30
C ARG A 54 -1.58 9.17 -3.33
N GLU A 55 -2.10 8.57 -4.40
CA GLU A 55 -1.93 7.16 -4.77
C GLU A 55 -1.32 7.07 -6.17
N PRO A 56 0.02 6.94 -6.29
CA PRO A 56 0.70 7.00 -7.59
C PRO A 56 0.84 5.65 -8.31
N ALA A 57 0.18 4.60 -7.82
CA ALA A 57 0.10 3.28 -8.45
C ALA A 57 -1.34 2.77 -8.36
N ALA A 58 -2.26 3.62 -8.81
CA ALA A 58 -3.69 3.52 -8.50
C ALA A 58 -4.39 2.31 -9.14
N ASN A 59 -3.80 1.71 -10.18
CA ASN A 59 -4.40 0.60 -10.91
C ASN A 59 -5.84 0.97 -11.34
N ARG A 60 -6.82 0.12 -11.02
CA ARG A 60 -8.26 0.34 -11.25
C ARG A 60 -8.95 1.14 -10.13
N GLY A 61 -8.20 1.78 -9.23
CA GLY A 61 -8.71 2.64 -8.16
C GLY A 61 -9.24 1.86 -6.96
N HIS A 62 -8.76 0.63 -6.74
CA HIS A 62 -9.21 -0.18 -5.61
C HIS A 62 -8.75 0.37 -4.26
N MET A 63 -7.64 1.11 -4.21
CA MET A 63 -7.22 1.85 -3.02
C MET A 63 -7.62 3.33 -3.09
N ALA A 64 -7.71 3.96 -4.28
CA ALA A 64 -8.19 5.35 -4.43
C ALA A 64 -9.58 5.55 -3.82
N ARG A 65 -10.50 4.63 -4.13
CA ARG A 65 -11.89 4.69 -3.66
C ARG A 65 -11.99 4.72 -2.13
N PRO A 66 -11.44 3.76 -1.37
CA PRO A 66 -11.48 3.82 0.08
C PRO A 66 -10.65 4.97 0.65
N LEU A 67 -9.56 5.43 0.02
CA LEU A 67 -8.85 6.65 0.47
C LEU A 67 -9.77 7.88 0.44
N ALA A 68 -10.59 8.01 -0.61
CA ALA A 68 -11.55 9.11 -0.75
C ALA A 68 -12.69 9.07 0.28
N GLU A 69 -12.81 8.00 1.09
CA GLU A 69 -13.72 7.96 2.23
C GLU A 69 -13.16 8.69 3.47
N TYR A 70 -11.84 8.94 3.52
CA TYR A 70 -11.15 9.50 4.70
C TYR A 70 -10.43 10.82 4.41
N PHE A 71 -9.96 11.03 3.18
CA PHE A 71 -9.25 12.22 2.75
C PHE A 71 -10.17 13.13 1.93
N GLY A 72 -9.95 14.45 2.02
CA GLY A 72 -10.73 15.44 1.29
C GLY A 72 -10.50 15.38 -0.22
N THR A 73 -9.27 15.12 -0.64
CA THR A 73 -8.89 14.96 -2.05
C THR A 73 -7.93 13.79 -2.21
N VAL A 74 -8.13 12.98 -3.26
CA VAL A 74 -7.22 11.89 -3.64
C VAL A 74 -6.65 12.13 -5.03
N GLU A 75 -5.33 12.33 -5.10
CA GLU A 75 -4.55 12.38 -6.34
C GLU A 75 -4.16 10.96 -6.77
N ALA A 76 -4.99 10.32 -7.58
CA ALA A 76 -4.74 8.99 -8.12
C ALA A 76 -4.11 9.07 -9.52
N ALA A 77 -3.04 8.31 -9.75
CA ALA A 77 -2.39 8.15 -11.06
C ALA A 77 -1.75 6.76 -11.17
N ASP A 78 -1.44 6.34 -12.39
CA ASP A 78 -0.69 5.10 -12.63
C ASP A 78 0.21 5.27 -13.87
N VAL A 79 1.29 4.50 -13.97
CA VAL A 79 2.17 4.48 -15.15
C VAL A 79 1.51 3.78 -16.35
N HIS A 80 0.43 3.02 -16.11
CA HIS A 80 -0.33 2.30 -17.12
C HIS A 80 -1.82 2.66 -17.10
N ASP A 81 -2.43 2.73 -18.29
CA ASP A 81 -3.88 2.92 -18.40
C ASP A 81 -4.63 1.60 -18.14
N TYR A 82 -5.16 1.46 -16.94
CA TYR A 82 -6.01 0.32 -16.54
C TYR A 82 -7.50 0.51 -16.85
N GLY A 83 -7.88 1.57 -17.56
CA GLY A 83 -9.27 1.87 -17.94
C GLY A 83 -10.12 2.50 -16.84
N ALA A 84 -9.49 3.03 -15.78
CA ALA A 84 -10.19 3.69 -14.66
C ALA A 84 -10.29 5.22 -14.80
N GLY A 85 -9.74 5.80 -15.88
CA GLY A 85 -9.79 7.23 -16.15
C GLY A 85 -8.81 8.09 -15.34
N PHE A 86 -7.84 7.47 -14.66
CA PHE A 86 -6.77 8.20 -13.98
C PHE A 86 -5.72 8.71 -14.99
N PRO A 87 -5.03 9.82 -14.67
CA PRO A 87 -3.87 10.26 -15.43
C PRO A 87 -2.81 9.16 -15.55
N VAL A 88 -2.29 8.97 -16.76
CA VAL A 88 -1.13 8.10 -17.01
C VAL A 88 0.13 8.91 -16.74
N ALA A 89 0.78 8.65 -15.61
CA ALA A 89 1.95 9.38 -15.15
C ALA A 89 2.95 8.47 -14.46
N ASP A 90 4.23 8.68 -14.79
CA ASP A 90 5.30 7.97 -14.11
C ASP A 90 5.66 8.67 -12.80
N TYR A 91 5.50 7.95 -11.68
CA TYR A 91 5.74 8.51 -10.37
C TYR A 91 7.22 8.73 -10.07
N LEU A 92 8.13 7.84 -10.46
CA LEU A 92 9.52 7.91 -9.97
C LEU A 92 10.44 8.76 -10.86
N TRP A 93 10.19 8.80 -12.16
CA TRP A 93 11.07 9.45 -13.13
C TRP A 93 10.49 10.80 -13.54
N GLY A 94 11.16 11.88 -13.14
CA GLY A 94 10.71 13.25 -13.39
C GLY A 94 11.02 14.18 -12.22
N PRO A 95 10.57 15.45 -12.27
CA PRO A 95 10.68 16.36 -11.12
C PRO A 95 9.96 15.75 -9.92
N VAL A 96 10.42 16.07 -8.71
CA VAL A 96 9.71 15.68 -7.48
C VAL A 96 8.27 16.19 -7.56
N PRO A 97 7.26 15.33 -7.31
CA PRO A 97 5.87 15.76 -7.38
C PRO A 97 5.59 16.88 -6.37
N PRO A 98 4.56 17.71 -6.60
CA PRO A 98 4.11 18.68 -5.61
C PRO A 98 3.88 18.03 -4.23
N MET A 99 4.07 18.81 -3.17
CA MET A 99 3.78 18.34 -1.82
C MET A 99 2.29 18.01 -1.67
N VAL A 100 1.99 16.90 -1.00
CA VAL A 100 0.66 16.52 -0.50
C VAL A 100 0.76 16.19 0.98
N ASP A 101 -0.35 16.10 1.70
CA ASP A 101 -0.33 15.76 3.12
C ASP A 101 0.14 14.30 3.33
N TRP A 102 -0.43 13.38 2.54
CA TRP A 102 -0.12 11.96 2.61
C TRP A 102 0.15 11.33 1.25
N THR A 103 1.07 10.37 1.19
CA THR A 103 1.18 9.42 0.06
C THR A 103 0.90 8.01 0.56
N ILE A 104 -0.14 7.34 0.04
CA ILE A 104 -0.53 5.98 0.44
C ILE A 104 -0.68 5.12 -0.80
N THR A 105 0.08 4.02 -0.89
CA THR A 105 0.06 3.19 -2.10
C THR A 105 0.52 1.74 -1.88
N ASN A 106 0.21 0.90 -2.88
CA ASN A 106 0.78 -0.43 -3.06
C ASN A 106 1.80 -0.36 -4.21
N PRO A 107 3.08 -0.09 -3.92
CA PRO A 107 4.07 0.10 -4.98
C PRO A 107 4.42 -1.25 -5.66
N PRO A 108 4.85 -1.23 -6.94
CA PRO A 108 5.45 -2.39 -7.58
C PRO A 108 6.60 -2.94 -6.74
N PHE A 109 6.66 -4.27 -6.56
CA PHE A 109 7.48 -4.86 -5.49
C PHE A 109 8.97 -4.59 -5.64
N ARG A 110 9.45 -4.54 -6.88
CA ARG A 110 10.87 -4.25 -7.19
C ARG A 110 11.21 -2.78 -6.96
N LEU A 111 10.23 -1.90 -7.02
CA LEU A 111 10.40 -0.44 -7.01
C LEU A 111 9.99 0.21 -5.68
N ALA A 112 9.56 -0.59 -4.70
CA ALA A 112 9.01 -0.08 -3.44
C ALA A 112 9.96 0.86 -2.68
N GLU A 113 11.28 0.60 -2.70
CA GLU A 113 12.26 1.48 -2.05
C GLU A 113 12.36 2.85 -2.74
N GLN A 114 12.29 2.89 -4.07
CA GLN A 114 12.28 4.15 -4.82
C GLN A 114 10.97 4.93 -4.57
N PHE A 115 9.83 4.23 -4.47
CA PHE A 115 8.55 4.85 -4.09
C PHE A 115 8.61 5.47 -2.69
N ILE A 116 9.26 4.81 -1.73
CA ILE A 116 9.48 5.33 -0.38
C ILE A 116 10.31 6.62 -0.42
N ALA A 117 11.44 6.62 -1.12
CA ALA A 117 12.28 7.82 -1.25
C ALA A 117 11.51 8.99 -1.90
N ARG A 118 10.70 8.71 -2.91
CA ARG A 118 9.87 9.70 -3.59
C ARG A 118 8.77 10.26 -2.68
N ALA A 119 8.10 9.40 -1.92
CA ALA A 119 7.07 9.78 -0.97
C ALA A 119 7.64 10.62 0.17
N ALA A 120 8.81 10.27 0.70
CA ALA A 120 9.52 11.05 1.72
C ALA A 120 9.87 12.47 1.25
N ALA A 121 10.10 12.67 -0.05
CA ALA A 121 10.41 13.98 -0.62
C ALA A 121 9.16 14.83 -0.96
N SER A 122 7.96 14.26 -0.92
CA SER A 122 6.74 14.90 -1.44
C SER A 122 5.49 14.67 -0.59
N SER A 123 5.65 14.26 0.67
CA SER A 123 4.57 14.14 1.65
C SER A 123 4.89 14.96 2.90
N GLU A 124 3.96 15.81 3.32
CA GLU A 124 4.15 16.76 4.43
C GLU A 124 3.96 16.11 5.80
N HIS A 125 2.97 15.25 5.95
CA HIS A 125 2.62 14.66 7.26
C HIS A 125 3.03 13.21 7.39
N GLY A 126 2.98 12.45 6.30
CA GLY A 126 3.40 11.06 6.33
C GLY A 126 3.17 10.34 5.02
N PHE A 127 3.62 9.09 4.97
CA PHE A 127 3.36 8.22 3.84
C PHE A 127 3.30 6.76 4.29
N ALA A 128 2.56 5.95 3.54
CA ALA A 128 2.38 4.54 3.85
C ALA A 128 2.47 3.65 2.61
N MET A 129 3.15 2.52 2.77
CA MET A 129 3.36 1.54 1.71
C MET A 129 2.85 0.18 2.19
N ILE A 130 1.91 -0.42 1.45
CA ILE A 130 1.58 -1.83 1.68
C ILE A 130 2.61 -2.68 0.94
N VAL A 131 3.32 -3.52 1.68
CA VAL A 131 4.38 -4.36 1.13
C VAL A 131 4.21 -5.79 1.60
N ARG A 132 4.83 -6.72 0.89
CA ARG A 132 4.99 -8.08 1.42
C ARG A 132 5.81 -8.00 2.70
N THR A 133 5.43 -8.70 3.76
CA THR A 133 6.13 -8.63 5.06
C THR A 133 7.63 -8.93 4.94
N ALA A 134 8.03 -9.83 4.03
CA ALA A 134 9.43 -10.14 3.73
C ALA A 134 10.25 -8.95 3.20
N PHE A 135 9.61 -7.82 2.86
CA PHE A 135 10.30 -6.56 2.56
C PHE A 135 11.16 -6.09 3.75
N LEU A 136 10.78 -6.41 4.98
CA LEU A 136 11.53 -6.06 6.20
C LEU A 136 12.88 -6.81 6.31
N GLU A 137 13.08 -7.89 5.57
CA GLU A 137 14.23 -8.81 5.73
C GLU A 137 15.32 -8.58 4.66
N GLY A 138 15.64 -7.32 4.35
CA GLY A 138 16.60 -6.96 3.29
C GLY A 138 17.88 -6.32 3.83
N GLN A 139 19.04 -6.96 3.67
CA GLN A 139 20.34 -6.39 4.09
C GLN A 139 20.67 -5.08 3.36
N GLY A 140 20.44 -5.02 2.04
CA GLY A 140 20.62 -3.77 1.28
C GLY A 140 19.72 -2.66 1.80
N ARG A 141 18.42 -2.97 1.99
CA ARG A 141 17.43 -2.04 2.55
C ARG A 141 17.75 -1.61 3.97
N TYR A 142 18.40 -2.46 4.77
CA TYR A 142 18.87 -2.02 6.07
C TYR A 142 19.83 -0.84 5.94
N GLU A 143 20.84 -0.95 5.08
CA GLU A 143 21.82 0.14 4.90
C GLU A 143 21.24 1.36 4.17
N SER A 144 20.40 1.16 3.15
CA SER A 144 19.90 2.26 2.30
C SER A 144 18.62 2.92 2.80
N LEU A 145 17.78 2.20 3.56
CA LEU A 145 16.46 2.67 3.99
C LEU A 145 16.32 2.60 5.51
N PHE A 146 16.29 1.42 6.13
CA PHE A 146 15.84 1.28 7.52
C PHE A 146 16.78 1.92 8.54
N LYS A 147 18.08 1.97 8.27
CA LYS A 147 19.06 2.66 9.12
C LYS A 147 19.03 4.18 8.97
N VAL A 148 18.53 4.70 7.85
CA VAL A 148 18.58 6.12 7.48
C VAL A 148 17.23 6.81 7.72
N ASN A 149 16.15 6.16 7.31
CA ASN A 149 14.77 6.62 7.42
C ASN A 149 13.86 5.41 7.76
N PRO A 150 13.92 4.90 9.01
CA PRO A 150 13.07 3.79 9.44
C PRO A 150 11.58 4.15 9.36
N PRO A 151 10.68 3.20 9.05
CA PRO A 151 9.25 3.44 9.21
C PRO A 151 8.95 3.65 10.69
N SER A 152 8.12 4.65 10.98
CA SER A 152 7.55 4.88 12.30
C SER A 152 6.76 3.68 12.83
N PHE A 153 6.01 3.04 11.94
CA PHE A 153 5.22 1.86 12.26
C PHE A 153 5.32 0.74 11.23
N VAL A 154 5.42 -0.49 11.74
CA VAL A 154 5.13 -1.72 11.01
C VAL A 154 3.79 -2.26 11.50
N LEU A 155 2.77 -2.17 10.65
CA LEU A 155 1.42 -2.64 10.97
C LEU A 155 1.17 -3.99 10.30
N GLN A 156 1.37 -5.07 11.05
CA GLN A 156 1.18 -6.42 10.55
C GLN A 156 -0.28 -6.84 10.64
N PHE A 157 -0.88 -7.23 9.50
CA PHE A 157 -2.21 -7.83 9.51
C PHE A 157 -2.21 -9.18 10.25
N ALA A 158 -3.14 -9.35 11.19
CA ALA A 158 -3.40 -10.60 11.89
C ALA A 158 -4.22 -11.60 11.04
N GLU A 159 -4.90 -11.12 10.01
CA GLU A 159 -5.58 -11.94 9.00
C GLU A 159 -4.97 -11.74 7.60
N ARG A 160 -5.17 -12.69 6.68
CA ARG A 160 -4.53 -12.65 5.36
C ARG A 160 -5.22 -11.64 4.44
N VAL A 161 -4.44 -10.67 3.95
CA VAL A 161 -4.81 -9.82 2.82
C VAL A 161 -4.57 -10.60 1.52
N VAL A 162 -5.65 -11.07 0.89
CA VAL A 162 -5.58 -11.85 -0.35
C VAL A 162 -5.49 -10.91 -1.53
N MET A 163 -4.35 -10.92 -2.22
CA MET A 163 -4.13 -10.19 -3.47
C MET A 163 -3.85 -11.17 -4.61
N HIS A 164 -4.73 -11.17 -5.61
CA HIS A 164 -4.57 -11.97 -6.83
C HIS A 164 -3.99 -11.11 -7.94
N ARG A 165 -3.22 -11.72 -8.83
CA ARG A 165 -2.71 -11.00 -9.99
C ARG A 165 -3.86 -10.60 -10.92
N GLY A 166 -3.92 -9.33 -11.30
CA GLY A 166 -4.82 -8.81 -12.33
C GLY A 166 -6.29 -8.69 -11.94
N ARG A 167 -6.66 -9.03 -10.70
CA ARG A 167 -8.07 -8.94 -10.27
C ARG A 167 -8.23 -8.78 -8.76
N LEU A 168 -9.26 -8.04 -8.39
CA LEU A 168 -9.83 -8.04 -7.05
C LEU A 168 -10.82 -9.20 -6.94
N ALA A 169 -10.74 -10.01 -5.88
CA ALA A 169 -11.68 -11.11 -5.63
C ALA A 169 -12.01 -11.24 -4.14
N PRO A 170 -13.27 -11.50 -3.78
CA PRO A 170 -13.66 -11.69 -2.39
C PRO A 170 -13.12 -13.01 -1.84
N GLU A 171 -13.09 -14.07 -2.62
CA GLU A 171 -12.59 -15.36 -2.14
C GLU A 171 -11.15 -15.65 -2.57
N GLY A 172 -10.49 -16.47 -1.76
CA GLY A 172 -9.19 -17.02 -2.08
C GLY A 172 -8.31 -17.20 -0.86
N SER A 173 -7.14 -17.77 -1.11
CA SER A 173 -6.08 -17.88 -0.13
C SER A 173 -4.75 -17.52 -0.79
N THR A 174 -3.82 -17.03 0.01
CA THR A 174 -2.46 -16.75 -0.41
C THR A 174 -1.50 -17.09 0.73
N ALA A 175 -0.31 -17.58 0.38
CA ALA A 175 0.77 -17.77 1.35
C ALA A 175 1.46 -16.44 1.68
N THR A 176 1.28 -15.41 0.85
CA THR A 176 1.92 -14.11 1.04
C THR A 176 1.33 -13.37 2.23
N ALA A 177 2.18 -12.88 3.12
CA ALA A 177 1.81 -11.94 4.18
C ALA A 177 2.13 -10.52 3.69
N TYR A 178 1.29 -9.57 4.07
CA TYR A 178 1.48 -8.15 3.82
C TYR A 178 1.45 -7.41 5.16
N CYS A 179 2.10 -6.25 5.20
CA CYS A 179 2.01 -5.27 6.27
C CYS A 179 1.97 -3.87 5.66
N TRP A 180 1.46 -2.90 6.42
CA TRP A 180 1.72 -1.50 6.13
C TRP A 180 3.03 -1.07 6.79
N LEU A 181 3.86 -0.36 6.06
CA LEU A 181 4.93 0.45 6.61
C LEU A 181 4.47 1.89 6.57
N VAL A 182 4.52 2.58 7.70
CA VAL A 182 4.04 3.96 7.85
C VAL A 182 5.18 4.82 8.36
N TRP A 183 5.38 5.97 7.70
CA TRP A 183 6.26 7.04 8.15
C TRP A 183 5.41 8.25 8.49
N ILE A 184 5.67 8.84 9.64
CA ILE A 184 5.04 10.07 10.12
C ILE A 184 6.16 11.10 10.31
N ASP A 185 5.92 12.32 9.85
CA ASP A 185 6.90 13.40 9.97
C ASP A 185 7.31 13.64 11.44
N GLY A 186 8.61 13.82 11.66
CA GLY A 186 9.20 14.03 12.98
C GLY A 186 9.42 12.78 13.83
N GLU A 187 9.01 11.58 13.39
CA GLU A 187 9.27 10.32 14.11
C GLU A 187 10.48 9.58 13.53
N ASP A 188 11.32 9.01 14.41
CA ASP A 188 12.59 8.36 14.02
C ASP A 188 12.78 6.94 14.61
N ASP A 189 11.77 6.40 15.30
CA ASP A 189 11.77 5.06 15.87
C ASP A 189 10.75 4.12 15.18
N THR A 190 11.09 2.84 15.07
CA THR A 190 10.16 1.83 14.54
C THR A 190 9.38 1.15 15.65
N ARG A 191 8.05 1.28 15.60
CA ARG A 191 7.10 0.56 16.45
C ARG A 191 6.39 -0.53 15.67
N PHE A 192 6.15 -1.65 16.32
CA PHE A 192 5.40 -2.76 15.73
C PHE A 192 4.00 -2.83 16.34
N ASP A 193 2.99 -2.96 15.49
CA ASP A 193 1.60 -3.12 15.93
C ASP A 193 0.84 -4.10 15.01
N TRP A 194 -0.26 -4.64 15.52
CA TRP A 194 -1.13 -5.54 14.76
C TRP A 194 -2.37 -4.82 14.26
N ILE A 195 -2.68 -5.02 12.98
CA ILE A 195 -4.03 -4.80 12.48
C ILE A 195 -4.85 -6.04 12.83
N ALA A 196 -5.68 -5.90 13.87
CA ALA A 196 -6.61 -6.94 14.30
C ALA A 196 -7.58 -7.34 13.18
N PRO A 197 -8.18 -8.55 13.23
CA PRO A 197 -9.16 -8.97 12.24
C PRO A 197 -10.30 -7.95 12.09
N CYS A 198 -10.41 -7.38 10.90
CA CYS A 198 -11.30 -6.28 10.57
C CYS A 198 -11.98 -6.45 9.21
N ARG A 199 -11.55 -7.41 8.38
CA ARG A 199 -12.11 -7.66 7.05
C ARG A 199 -13.63 -7.78 7.07
N LYS A 200 -14.19 -8.65 7.92
CA LYS A 200 -15.65 -8.85 8.03
C LYS A 200 -16.43 -7.56 8.30
N ARG A 201 -15.79 -6.56 8.93
CA ARG A 201 -16.38 -5.27 9.27
C ARG A 201 -16.15 -4.21 8.20
N LEU A 202 -15.00 -4.26 7.52
CA LEU A 202 -14.53 -3.21 6.61
C LEU A 202 -14.71 -3.53 5.12
N GLU A 203 -14.87 -4.80 4.78
CA GLU A 203 -15.19 -5.27 3.44
C GLU A 203 -16.66 -4.96 3.12
N ARG A 204 -16.91 -4.43 1.92
CA ARG A 204 -18.26 -4.12 1.45
C ARG A 204 -18.54 -4.83 0.14
N ALA A 205 -19.81 -5.15 -0.13
CA ALA A 205 -20.19 -5.88 -1.35
C ALA A 205 -19.92 -5.05 -2.62
N GLU A 206 -20.04 -3.73 -2.53
CA GLU A 206 -19.75 -2.77 -3.60
C GLU A 206 -18.26 -2.68 -3.97
N ASP A 207 -17.36 -3.13 -3.10
CA ASP A 207 -15.90 -3.13 -3.37
C ASP A 207 -15.57 -3.91 -4.65
N TYR A 208 -16.40 -4.93 -4.95
CA TYR A 208 -16.25 -5.91 -6.03
C TYR A 208 -17.07 -5.61 -7.28
N ARG A 209 -17.84 -4.52 -7.31
CA ARG A 209 -18.56 -4.12 -8.52
C ARG A 209 -17.57 -3.50 -9.50
N GLU A 210 -17.64 -3.92 -10.77
CA GLU A 210 -16.93 -3.21 -11.83
C GLU A 210 -17.48 -1.78 -11.93
N PRO A 211 -16.62 -0.78 -12.21
CA PRO A 211 -17.09 0.56 -12.52
C PRO A 211 -18.10 0.48 -13.66
N ALA A 212 -19.23 1.19 -13.54
CA ALA A 212 -20.13 1.34 -14.68
C ALA A 212 -19.36 1.99 -15.83
N ALA A 213 -19.41 1.36 -17.01
CA ALA A 213 -18.79 1.83 -18.24
C ALA A 213 -19.35 3.19 -18.70
#